data_AF-A0A920VCA2-F1
#
_entry.id   AF-A0A920VCA2-F1
#
_cell.length_a   1.000
_cell.length_b   1.000
_cell.length_c   1.000
_cell.angle_alpha   90.00
_cell.angle_beta   90.00
_cell.angle_gamma   90.00
#
_symmetry.space_group_name_H-M   'P 1'
#
loop_
_entity.id
_entity.type
_entity.pdbx_description
1 polymer ?
#
loop_
_entity_poly.entity_id
_entity_poly.type
_entity_poly.pdbx_seq_one_letter_code
_entity_poly.pdbx_strand_id
1 'polypeptide(L)' 'MEPPCALADVQNDHVDVWAAVQDPQSTRDHVANWLKTDARNVSINVTLLGGAFGRK' A
#
# COMPACT_ATOMS: atom_id res chain seq x y z
N MET A 1 -16.03 -11.65 3.97
CA MET A 1 -15.71 -10.23 3.74
C MET A 1 -14.58 -9.86 4.67
N GLU A 2 -13.40 -9.60 4.12
CA GLU A 2 -12.24 -9.14 4.87
C GLU A 2 -12.31 -7.61 5.08
N PRO A 3 -12.12 -7.09 6.32
CA PRO A 3 -12.00 -5.65 6.56
C PRO A 3 -10.84 -5.00 5.77
N PRO A 4 -10.89 -3.69 5.47
CA PRO A 4 -9.70 -2.98 5.02
C PRO A 4 -8.62 -3.01 6.10
N CYS A 5 -7.43 -3.44 5.74
CA CYS A 5 -6.27 -3.49 6.63
C CYS A 5 -4.99 -3.24 5.83
N ALA A 6 -4.02 -2.58 6.47
CA ALA A 6 -2.69 -2.41 5.95
C ALA A 6 -1.69 -2.38 7.12
N LEU A 7 -0.47 -2.86 6.85
CA LEU A 7 0.69 -2.66 7.71
C LEU A 7 1.70 -1.81 6.94
N ALA A 8 2.19 -0.73 7.55
CA ALA A 8 3.30 0.05 7.00
C ALA A 8 4.50 -0.09 7.94
N ASP A 9 5.62 -0.54 7.41
CA ASP A 9 6.94 -0.43 8.03
C ASP A 9 7.67 0.75 7.39
N VAL A 10 8.05 1.72 8.20
CA VAL A 10 8.62 2.99 7.75
C VAL A 10 10.01 3.10 8.37
N GLN A 11 11.05 3.00 7.53
CA GLN A 11 12.44 3.08 7.99
C GLN A 11 13.21 4.10 7.16
N ASN A 12 13.78 5.11 7.81
CA ASN A 12 14.63 6.15 7.21
C ASN A 12 14.14 6.63 5.82
N ASP A 13 14.68 6.05 4.75
CA ASP A 13 14.46 6.41 3.35
C ASP A 13 13.57 5.44 2.57
N HIS A 14 13.05 4.35 3.17
CA HIS A 14 12.13 3.42 2.52
C HIS A 14 10.84 3.19 3.32
N VAL A 15 9.80 2.78 2.59
CA VAL A 15 8.49 2.44 3.14
C VAL A 15 8.01 1.14 2.52
N ASP A 16 7.87 0.11 3.33
CA ASP A 16 7.24 -1.15 2.93
C ASP A 16 5.80 -1.20 3.44
N VAL A 17 4.85 -1.45 2.55
CA VAL A 17 3.42 -1.58 2.90
C VAL A 17 2.91 -2.95 2.51
N TRP A 18 2.28 -3.66 3.43
CA TRP A 18 1.49 -4.87 3.14
C TRP A 18 0.01 -4.54 3.18
N ALA A 19 -0.68 -4.74 2.06
CA ALA A 19 -2.09 -4.46 1.96
C ALA A 19 -2.78 -5.33 0.90
N ALA A 20 -4.03 -5.69 1.15
CA ALA A 20 -4.91 -6.36 0.20
C ALA A 20 -5.62 -5.30 -0.68
N VAL A 21 -4.89 -4.72 -1.64
CA VAL A 21 -5.38 -3.68 -2.58
C VAL A 21 -5.53 -4.21 -4.01
N GLN A 22 -6.47 -3.67 -4.79
CA GLN A 22 -6.63 -4.05 -6.20
C GLN A 22 -5.74 -3.22 -7.14
N ASP A 23 -5.30 -2.03 -6.70
CA ASP A 23 -4.40 -1.15 -7.45
C ASP A 23 -3.18 -0.75 -6.62
N PRO A 24 -2.10 -1.57 -6.63
CA PRO A 24 -0.88 -1.26 -5.90
C PRO A 24 -0.11 -0.06 -6.45
N GLN A 25 -0.30 0.31 -7.72
CA GLN A 25 0.45 1.41 -8.33
C GLN A 25 -0.08 2.75 -7.83
N SER A 26 -1.38 2.98 -7.92
CA SER A 26 -2.00 4.19 -7.35
C SER A 26 -1.82 4.23 -5.82
N THR A 27 -1.87 3.07 -5.15
CA THR A 27 -1.59 3.00 -3.71
C THR A 27 -0.18 3.47 -3.38
N ARG A 28 0.83 3.03 -4.15
CA ARG A 28 2.22 3.48 -3.98
C ARG A 28 2.34 5.00 -4.12
N ASP A 29 1.72 5.55 -5.16
CA ASP A 29 1.79 6.98 -5.45
C ASP A 29 1.07 7.80 -4.37
N HIS A 30 -0.07 7.32 -3.86
CA HIS A 30 -0.75 7.93 -2.72
C HIS A 30 0.12 7.94 -1.45
N VAL A 31 0.74 6.81 -1.12
CA VAL A 31 1.64 6.71 0.05
C VAL A 31 2.83 7.65 -0.10
N ALA A 32 3.47 7.67 -1.27
CA ALA A 32 4.59 8.57 -1.55
C ALA A 32 4.19 10.05 -1.38
N ASN A 33 3.02 10.42 -1.92
CA ASN A 33 2.48 11.78 -1.79
C ASN A 33 2.16 12.15 -0.33
N TRP A 34 1.55 11.26 0.44
CA TRP A 34 1.21 11.52 1.85
C TRP A 34 2.45 11.64 2.73
N LEU A 35 3.44 10.78 2.52
CA LEU A 35 4.68 10.77 3.27
C LEU A 35 5.73 11.77 2.74
N LYS A 36 5.42 12.47 1.64
CA LYS A 36 6.30 13.45 0.98
C LYS A 36 7.66 12.85 0.62
N THR A 37 7.65 11.64 0.08
CA THR A 37 8.83 10.90 -0.38
C THR A 37 8.71 10.56 -1.86
N ASP A 38 9.79 10.07 -2.47
CA ASP A 38 9.78 9.60 -3.86
C ASP A 38 9.07 8.23 -3.95
N ALA A 39 8.28 8.01 -4.99
CA ALA A 39 7.59 6.73 -5.20
C ALA A 39 8.55 5.53 -5.33
N ARG A 40 9.81 5.76 -5.74
CA ARG A 40 10.86 4.72 -5.77
C ARG A 40 11.23 4.20 -4.37
N ASN A 41 10.94 4.99 -3.33
CA ASN A 41 11.22 4.66 -1.94
C ASN A 41 10.07 3.87 -1.30
N VAL A 42 8.97 3.64 -2.03
CA VAL A 42 7.76 2.98 -1.52
C VAL A 42 7.54 1.66 -2.24
N SER A 43 7.37 0.59 -1.47
CA SER A 43 7.07 -0.75 -1.96
C SER A 43 5.70 -1.19 -1.44
N ILE A 44 4.84 -1.67 -2.35
CA ILE A 44 3.52 -2.23 -2.01
C ILE A 44 3.56 -3.75 -2.21
N ASN A 45 3.58 -4.48 -1.09
CA ASN A 45 3.53 -5.93 -1.02
C ASN A 45 2.05 -6.37 -0.95
N VAL A 46 1.51 -6.78 -2.10
CA VAL A 46 0.09 -7.18 -2.19
C VAL A 46 -0.11 -8.56 -1.55
N THR A 47 -0.98 -8.64 -0.55
CA THR A 47 -1.34 -9.89 0.13
C THR A 47 -2.56 -10.55 -0.53
N LEU A 48 -2.90 -11.78 -0.09
CA LEU A 48 -4.14 -12.44 -0.52
C LEU A 48 -5.36 -11.60 -0.11
N LEU A 49 -6.27 -11.38 -1.04
CA LEU A 49 -7.38 -10.45 -0.91
C LEU A 49 -8.70 -11.20 -0.63
N GLY A 50 -9.33 -10.93 0.53
CA GLY A 50 -10.55 -11.62 0.98
C GLY A 50 -11.86 -11.06 0.41
N GLY A 51 -11.85 -10.67 -0.86
CA GLY A 51 -12.96 -10.04 -1.60
C GLY A 51 -13.01 -8.51 -1.44
N ALA A 52 -13.08 -7.79 -2.56
CA ALA A 52 -13.04 -6.31 -2.58
C ALA A 52 -14.13 -5.65 -3.45
N PHE A 53 -14.57 -6.30 -4.54
CA PHE A 53 -15.65 -5.81 -5.41
C PHE A 53 -15.46 -4.35 -5.88
N GLY A 54 -14.22 -3.96 -6.20
CA GLY A 54 -13.87 -2.61 -6.67
C GLY A 54 -13.63 -1.59 -5.55
N ARG A 55 -13.56 -2.02 -4.28
CA ARG A 55 -13.49 -1.12 -3.11
C ARG A 55 -12.14 -1.15 -2.36
N LYS A 56 -11.15 -1.92 -2.83
CA LYS A 56 -9.81 -1.98 -2.23
C LYS A 56 -8.76 -1.82 -3.32
#